data_AF-A0A7V3RQ64-F1
#
_entry.id   AF-A0A7V3RQ64-F1
#
_cell.length_a   1.000
_cell.length_b   1.000
_cell.length_c   1.000
_cell.angle_alpha   90.00
_cell.angle_beta   90.00
_cell.angle_gamma   90.00
#
_symmetry.space_group_name_H-M   'P 1'
#
loop_
_entity.id
_entity.type
_entity.pdbx_description
1 polymer ?
#
loop_
_entity_poly.entity_id
_entity_poly.type
_entity_poly.pdbx_seq_one_letter_code
_entity_poly.pdbx_strand_id
1 'polypeptide(L)'
;MPVPAVRTLMPEEIRNFGRFGDTAKVPPLTAIQTRSYERFLQLDVPPEKRQPIGLEGVLREIFPIRSYDNTLSLEYLRYELGKPRYGPDECRQLRLTYGRPFRVWLRLVKDQPVEEEVYLGDMPIMI
;
A
#
# COMPACT_ATOMS: atom_id res chain seq x y z
N MET A 1 -45.78 -5.07 36.45
CA MET A 1 -44.43 -5.09 35.85
C MET A 1 -44.57 -5.57 34.41
N PRO A 2 -44.04 -4.86 33.40
CA PRO A 2 -44.13 -5.34 32.02
C PRO A 2 -43.20 -6.55 31.84
N VAL A 3 -43.75 -7.67 31.38
CA VAL A 3 -42.97 -8.85 31.01
C VAL A 3 -42.25 -8.52 29.70
N PRO A 4 -40.91 -8.62 29.62
CA PRO A 4 -40.22 -8.41 28.35
C PRO A 4 -40.65 -9.51 27.38
N ALA A 5 -41.43 -9.14 26.38
CA ALA A 5 -41.80 -10.03 25.29
C ALA A 5 -40.56 -10.23 24.41
N VAL A 6 -39.91 -11.39 24.54
CA VAL A 6 -38.87 -11.81 23.59
C VAL A 6 -39.57 -12.12 22.27
N ARG A 7 -39.49 -11.20 21.31
CA ARG A 7 -40.21 -11.27 20.01
C ARG A 7 -39.44 -12.02 18.92
N THR A 8 -38.23 -12.48 19.21
CA THR A 8 -37.38 -13.17 18.24
C THR A 8 -36.93 -14.49 18.84
N LEU A 9 -37.40 -15.59 18.27
CA LEU A 9 -36.89 -16.93 18.59
C LEU A 9 -35.51 -17.06 17.94
N MET A 10 -34.47 -17.32 18.74
CA MET A 10 -33.19 -17.76 18.22
C MET A 10 -33.25 -19.28 18.05
N PRO A 11 -33.24 -19.81 16.82
CA PRO A 11 -33.31 -21.25 16.62
C PRO A 11 -32.06 -21.93 17.19
N GLU A 12 -32.24 -23.02 17.91
CA GLU A 12 -31.13 -23.83 18.46
C GLU A 12 -30.39 -24.62 17.37
N GLU A 13 -31.03 -24.85 16.21
CA GLU A 13 -30.48 -25.66 15.11
C GLU A 13 -30.61 -24.93 13.77
N ILE A 14 -29.50 -24.88 13.01
CA ILE A 14 -29.46 -24.36 11.64
C ILE A 14 -29.49 -25.56 10.68
N ARG A 15 -30.55 -25.68 9.87
CA ARG A 15 -30.68 -26.75 8.86
C ARG A 15 -30.43 -26.20 7.46
N ASN A 16 -29.55 -26.85 6.71
CA ASN A 16 -29.31 -26.55 5.29
C ASN A 16 -29.95 -27.64 4.42
N PHE A 17 -30.84 -27.25 3.51
CA PHE A 17 -31.57 -28.15 2.61
C PHE A 17 -30.96 -28.22 1.18
N GLY A 18 -29.80 -27.60 0.97
CA GLY A 18 -29.10 -27.62 -0.32
C GLY A 18 -28.66 -29.02 -0.73
N ARG A 19 -28.97 -29.42 -1.97
CA ARG A 19 -28.62 -30.73 -2.53
C ARG A 19 -27.17 -30.81 -3.02
N PHE A 20 -26.64 -29.69 -3.49
CA PHE A 20 -25.26 -29.54 -3.95
C PHE A 20 -24.62 -28.39 -3.16
N GLY A 21 -23.41 -28.63 -2.64
CA GLY A 21 -22.63 -27.59 -1.95
C GLY A 21 -21.88 -26.70 -2.93
N ASP A 22 -21.15 -25.73 -2.40
CA ASP A 22 -20.31 -24.85 -3.21
C ASP A 22 -19.15 -25.64 -3.84
N THR A 23 -19.01 -25.55 -5.16
CA THR A 23 -17.90 -26.18 -5.90
C THR A 23 -16.54 -25.62 -5.49
N ALA A 24 -16.50 -24.36 -5.08
CA ALA A 24 -15.30 -23.68 -4.60
C ALA A 24 -15.65 -22.79 -3.41
N LYS A 25 -14.71 -22.65 -2.48
CA LYS A 25 -14.89 -21.74 -1.34
C LYS A 25 -14.94 -20.30 -1.83
N VAL A 26 -15.80 -19.50 -1.19
CA VAL A 26 -15.83 -18.06 -1.42
C VAL A 26 -14.47 -17.47 -1.04
N PRO A 27 -13.77 -16.79 -1.96
CA PRO A 27 -12.50 -16.15 -1.65
C PRO A 27 -12.71 -14.91 -0.77
N PRO A 28 -11.64 -14.36 -0.17
CA PRO A 28 -11.75 -13.11 0.57
C PRO A 28 -12.30 -12.00 -0.33
N LEU A 29 -13.39 -11.36 0.11
CA LEU A 29 -14.10 -10.34 -0.68
C LEU A 29 -13.27 -9.06 -0.89
N THR A 30 -12.27 -8.85 -0.03
CA THR A 30 -11.33 -7.71 -0.09
C THR A 30 -10.02 -8.04 -0.82
N ALA A 31 -9.90 -9.25 -1.39
CA ALA A 31 -8.64 -9.72 -1.97
C ALA A 31 -8.16 -8.85 -3.14
N ILE A 32 -9.08 -8.24 -3.90
CA ILE A 32 -8.72 -7.40 -5.04
C ILE A 32 -8.04 -6.13 -4.55
N GLN A 33 -8.60 -5.49 -3.52
CA GLN A 33 -8.08 -4.25 -2.96
C GLN A 33 -6.71 -4.48 -2.32
N THR A 34 -6.59 -5.48 -1.45
CA THR A 34 -5.34 -5.77 -0.72
C THR A 34 -4.22 -6.16 -1.67
N ARG A 35 -4.46 -7.12 -2.57
CA ARG A 35 -3.45 -7.57 -3.53
C ARG A 35 -3.03 -6.47 -4.51
N SER A 36 -3.96 -5.63 -4.95
CA SER A 36 -3.63 -4.52 -5.85
C SER A 36 -2.68 -3.53 -5.17
N TYR A 37 -2.95 -3.20 -3.90
CA TYR A 37 -2.14 -2.25 -3.15
C TYR A 37 -0.77 -2.82 -2.75
N GLU A 38 -0.71 -4.09 -2.34
CA GLU A 38 0.55 -4.80 -2.12
C GLU A 38 1.40 -4.84 -3.38
N ARG A 39 0.80 -5.17 -4.53
CA ARG A 39 1.49 -5.16 -5.83
C ARG A 39 1.96 -3.77 -6.22
N PHE A 40 1.20 -2.73 -5.88
CA PHE A 40 1.58 -1.35 -6.18
C PHE A 40 2.79 -0.90 -5.36
N LEU A 41 2.85 -1.23 -4.06
CA LEU A 41 3.91 -0.77 -3.16
C LEU A 41 5.15 -1.66 -3.08
N GLN A 42 5.04 -2.96 -3.38
CA GLN A 42 6.13 -3.96 -3.30
C GLN A 42 6.97 -3.87 -2.01
N LEU A 43 6.31 -3.68 -0.86
CA LEU A 43 6.96 -3.39 0.43
C LEU A 43 7.91 -4.49 0.90
N ASP A 44 7.52 -5.75 0.71
CA ASP A 44 8.24 -6.92 1.20
C ASP A 44 9.34 -7.40 0.24
N VAL A 45 9.53 -6.68 -0.88
CA VAL A 45 10.53 -7.01 -1.90
C VAL A 45 11.73 -6.08 -1.76
N PRO A 46 12.96 -6.62 -1.63
CA PRO A 46 14.18 -5.82 -1.63
C PRO A 46 14.28 -4.97 -2.91
N PRO A 47 14.81 -3.74 -2.84
CA PRO A 47 14.86 -2.82 -3.99
C PRO A 47 15.43 -3.44 -5.27
N GLU A 48 16.46 -4.29 -5.15
CA GLU A 48 17.12 -4.91 -6.31
C GLU A 48 16.25 -5.97 -7.02
N LYS A 49 15.22 -6.49 -6.34
CA LYS A 49 14.31 -7.53 -6.85
C LYS A 49 12.93 -7.01 -7.22
N ARG A 50 12.69 -5.71 -7.09
CA ARG A 50 11.40 -5.11 -7.43
C ARG A 50 11.15 -5.17 -8.92
N GLN A 51 9.92 -5.51 -9.29
CA GLN A 51 9.48 -5.50 -10.68
C GLN A 51 9.14 -4.07 -11.08
N PRO A 52 9.35 -3.65 -12.34
CA PRO A 52 9.02 -2.32 -12.83
C PRO A 52 7.50 -2.14 -13.03
N ILE A 53 6.73 -2.32 -11.96
CA ILE A 53 5.27 -2.19 -11.90
C ILE A 53 4.88 -1.35 -10.70
N GLY A 54 3.69 -0.76 -10.73
CA GLY A 54 3.20 0.07 -9.63
C GLY A 54 4.11 1.27 -9.37
N LEU A 55 4.48 1.51 -8.11
CA LEU A 55 5.31 2.64 -7.72
C LEU A 55 6.71 2.61 -8.36
N GLU A 56 7.35 1.43 -8.38
CA GLU A 56 8.65 1.23 -9.03
C GLU A 56 8.57 1.55 -10.53
N GLY A 57 7.50 1.08 -11.19
CA GLY A 57 7.28 1.32 -12.62
C GLY A 57 7.13 2.80 -12.94
N VAL A 58 6.30 3.53 -12.17
CA VAL A 58 6.08 4.97 -12.37
C VAL A 58 7.35 5.77 -12.16
N LEU A 59 8.15 5.46 -11.13
CA LEU A 59 9.42 6.14 -10.90
C LEU A 59 10.42 5.88 -12.06
N ARG A 60 10.49 4.64 -12.56
CA ARG A 60 11.34 4.31 -13.71
C ARG A 60 10.86 4.90 -15.03
N GLU A 61 9.58 5.25 -15.14
CA GLU A 61 9.03 5.90 -16.32
C GLU A 61 9.34 7.40 -16.33
N ILE A 62 9.23 8.07 -15.17
CA ILE A 62 9.47 9.51 -15.03
C ILE A 62 10.97 9.83 -15.10
N PHE A 63 11.83 8.98 -14.55
CA PHE A 63 13.27 9.17 -14.54
C PHE A 63 13.93 8.38 -15.69
N PRO A 64 14.99 8.92 -16.33
CA PRO A 64 15.76 10.09 -15.92
C PRO A 64 15.20 11.44 -16.38
N ILE A 65 15.33 12.46 -15.53
CA ILE A 65 15.00 13.84 -15.88
C ILE A 65 16.29 14.54 -16.31
N ARG A 66 16.31 15.12 -17.51
CA ARG A 66 17.49 15.81 -18.06
C ARG A 66 17.28 17.32 -18.08
N SER A 67 18.34 18.08 -17.83
CA SER A 67 18.36 19.52 -18.03
C SER A 67 18.29 19.88 -19.52
N TYR A 68 17.83 21.10 -19.84
CA TYR A 68 17.65 21.58 -21.21
C TYR A 68 18.95 21.56 -22.03
N ASP A 69 20.08 21.84 -21.38
CA ASP A 69 21.42 21.82 -21.95
C ASP A 69 22.07 20.42 -21.97
N ASN A 70 21.37 19.39 -21.49
CA ASN A 70 21.85 18.00 -21.37
C ASN A 70 23.15 17.82 -20.54
N THR A 71 23.55 18.82 -19.73
CA THR A 71 24.75 18.73 -18.88
C THR A 71 24.48 18.00 -17.56
N LEU A 72 23.21 18.01 -17.11
CA LEU A 72 22.76 17.41 -15.86
C LEU A 72 21.67 16.37 -16.13
N SER A 73 21.76 15.23 -15.46
CA SER A 73 20.67 14.25 -15.41
C SER A 73 20.39 13.76 -14.00
N LEU A 74 19.13 13.74 -13.62
CA LEU A 74 18.66 13.18 -12.35
C LEU A 74 18.20 11.74 -12.61
N GLU A 75 18.85 10.78 -11.98
CA GLU A 75 18.59 9.36 -12.10
C GLU A 75 17.95 8.83 -10.82
N TYR A 76 17.04 7.87 -10.99
CA TYR A 76 16.40 7.15 -9.90
C TYR A 76 17.20 5.89 -9.56
N LEU A 77 17.55 5.71 -8.27
CA LEU A 77 18.25 4.51 -7.79
C LEU A 77 17.28 3.51 -7.15
N ARG A 78 16.52 3.97 -6.15
CA ARG A 78 15.58 3.15 -5.37
C ARG A 78 14.61 4.03 -4.59
N TYR A 79 13.50 3.45 -4.14
CA TYR A 79 12.60 4.09 -3.17
C TYR A 79 12.57 3.31 -1.86
N GLU A 80 12.27 4.02 -0.77
CA GLU A 80 12.10 3.46 0.56
C GLU A 80 10.82 4.00 1.19
N LEU A 81 10.06 3.08 1.78
CA LEU A 81 8.88 3.39 2.58
C LEU A 81 9.20 3.07 4.03
N GLY A 82 9.47 4.10 4.83
CA GLY A 82 9.83 3.96 6.24
C GLY A 82 8.65 3.48 7.09
N LYS A 83 8.83 3.32 8.40
CA LYS A 83 7.75 2.87 9.28
C LYS A 83 6.68 3.97 9.47
N PRO A 84 5.39 3.60 9.63
CA PRO A 84 4.37 4.56 10.02
C PRO A 84 4.75 5.28 11.31
N ARG A 85 4.51 6.59 11.37
CA ARG A 85 4.87 7.42 12.55
C ARG A 85 3.98 7.15 13.76
N TYR A 86 2.72 6.77 13.52
CA TYR A 86 1.68 6.55 14.52
C TYR A 86 0.90 5.28 14.20
N GLY A 87 0.21 4.73 15.19
CA GLY A 87 -0.73 3.61 14.99
C GLY A 87 -2.04 4.04 14.32
N PRO A 88 -2.82 3.10 13.74
CA PRO A 88 -4.08 3.44 13.07
C PRO A 88 -5.11 4.07 14.01
N ASP A 89 -5.17 3.63 15.28
CA ASP A 89 -6.12 4.18 16.26
C ASP A 89 -5.71 5.58 16.74
N GLU A 90 -4.41 5.83 16.93
CA GLU A 90 -3.89 7.18 17.22
C GLU A 90 -4.17 8.15 16.07
N CYS A 91 -3.96 7.70 14.81
CA CYS A 91 -4.30 8.49 13.64
C CYS A 91 -5.79 8.87 13.60
N ARG A 92 -6.69 7.95 13.97
CA ARG A 92 -8.13 8.24 14.06
C ARG A 92 -8.45 9.28 15.12
N GLN A 93 -7.86 9.16 16.31
CA GLN A 93 -8.10 10.09 17.42
C GLN A 93 -7.57 11.50 17.12
N LEU A 94 -6.38 11.58 16.53
CA LEU A 94 -5.69 12.84 16.23
C LEU A 94 -6.08 13.44 14.86
N ARG A 95 -7.00 12.79 14.12
CA ARG A 95 -7.40 13.17 12.75
C ARG A 95 -6.21 13.28 11.79
N LEU A 96 -5.26 12.35 11.90
CA LEU A 96 -4.08 12.23 11.04
C LEU A 96 -4.28 11.14 9.99
N THR A 97 -3.53 11.21 8.90
CA THR A 97 -3.49 10.15 7.88
C THR A 97 -2.53 9.05 8.29
N TYR A 98 -3.00 7.81 8.31
CA TYR A 98 -2.15 6.64 8.57
C TYR A 98 -1.33 6.31 7.31
N GLY A 99 -0.03 6.60 7.36
CA GLY A 99 0.86 6.49 6.21
C GLY A 99 2.32 6.23 6.57
N ARG A 100 3.09 5.80 5.58
CA ARG A 100 4.52 5.55 5.65
C ARG A 100 5.28 6.69 4.97
N PRO A 101 6.37 7.22 5.57
CA PRO A 101 7.19 8.24 4.93
C PRO A 101 7.83 7.66 3.67
N PHE A 102 7.61 8.34 2.55
CA PHE A 102 8.07 7.97 1.22
C PHE A 102 9.29 8.78 0.84
N ARG A 103 10.40 8.06 0.64
CA ARG A 103 11.70 8.62 0.32
C ARG A 103 12.24 7.97 -0.93
N VAL A 104 12.95 8.75 -1.73
CA VAL A 104 13.54 8.28 -2.99
C VAL A 104 15.01 8.64 -3.00
N TRP A 105 15.84 7.67 -3.38
CA TRP A 105 17.27 7.84 -3.59
C TRP A 105 17.49 8.24 -5.03
N LEU A 106 18.03 9.44 -5.22
CA LEU A 106 18.30 10.03 -6.52
C LEU A 106 19.80 10.25 -6.67
N ARG A 107 20.28 10.09 -7.90
CA ARG A 107 21.66 10.44 -8.29
C ARG A 107 21.61 11.59 -9.27
N LEU A 108 22.23 12.71 -8.93
CA LEU A 108 22.49 13.79 -9.87
C LEU A 108 23.82 13.51 -10.57
N VAL A 109 23.74 13.22 -11.87
CA VAL A 109 24.90 13.06 -12.75
C VAL A 109 25.35 14.44 -13.22
N LYS A 110 26.56 14.80 -12.81
CA LYS A 110 27.35 15.97 -13.22
C LYS A 110 28.84 15.56 -13.18
N ASP A 111 29.78 16.48 -13.38
CA ASP A 111 31.23 16.20 -13.31
C ASP A 111 31.65 15.40 -12.06
N GLN A 112 30.96 15.60 -10.94
CA GLN A 112 31.03 14.77 -9.74
C GLN A 112 29.62 14.28 -9.34
N PRO A 113 29.31 12.99 -9.44
CA PRO A 113 27.99 12.48 -9.13
C PRO A 113 27.67 12.66 -7.63
N VAL A 114 26.46 13.13 -7.35
CA VAL A 114 25.96 13.29 -5.97
C VAL A 114 24.74 12.40 -5.80
N GLU A 115 24.71 11.62 -4.73
CA GLU A 115 23.57 10.78 -4.35
C GLU A 115 22.94 11.34 -3.09
N GLU A 116 21.62 11.49 -3.12
CA GLU A 116 20.87 12.04 -1.99
C GLU A 116 19.51 11.37 -1.82
N GLU A 117 19.08 11.26 -0.57
CA GLU A 117 17.77 10.78 -0.18
C GLU A 117 16.80 11.97 -0.09
N VAL A 118 15.76 11.96 -0.91
CA VAL A 118 14.74 13.01 -0.94
C VAL A 118 13.44 12.49 -0.36
N TYR A 119 12.89 13.21 0.63
CA TYR A 119 11.56 12.96 1.16
C TYR A 119 10.50 13.57 0.24
N LEU A 120 9.60 12.73 -0.30
CA LEU A 120 8.55 13.18 -1.22
C LEU A 120 7.18 13.33 -0.55
N GLY A 121 6.98 12.74 0.63
CA GLY A 121 5.72 12.85 1.37
C GLY A 121 5.40 11.59 2.17
N ASP A 122 4.14 11.45 2.58
CA ASP A 122 3.64 10.25 3.25
C ASP A 122 2.72 9.48 2.30
N MET A 123 2.97 8.18 2.14
CA MET A 123 2.11 7.28 1.39
C MET A 123 1.10 6.63 2.34
N PRO A 124 -0.21 6.85 2.16
CA PRO A 124 -1.23 6.16 2.96
C PRO A 124 -1.05 4.65 2.91
N ILE A 125 -1.39 3.93 3.97
CA ILE A 125 -1.34 2.46 3.95
C ILE A 125 -2.70 1.85 4.21
N MET A 126 -2.93 0.70 3.59
CA MET A 126 -4.15 -0.08 3.77
C MET A 126 -4.11 -0.77 5.15
N ILE A 127 -5.25 -0.73 5.84
CA ILE A 127 -5.49 -1.36 7.14
C ILE A 127 -6.14 -2.73 6.92
#